data_AF-A0A8J3T4I4-F1
#
_entry.id   AF-A0A8J3T4I4-F1
#
_cell.length_a   1.000
_cell.length_b   1.000
_cell.length_c   1.000
_cell.angle_alpha   90.00
_cell.angle_beta   90.00
_cell.angle_gamma   90.00
#
_symmetry.space_group_name_H-M   'P 1'
#
loop_
_entity.id
_entity.type
_entity.pdbx_description
1 polymer ?
#
loop_
_entity_poly.entity_id
_entity_poly.type
_entity_poly.pdbx_seq_one_letter_code
_entity_poly.pdbx_strand_id
1 'polypeptide(L)' 'MDTEGPDPVGVPPKVEITRMVEENDVVMAEMTLEALQKDGTVMRAAMGEVFVVRDGLICERRAYVVPLTENDHR' A
#
# COMPACT_ATOMS: atom_id res chain seq x y z
N MET A 1 6.95 14.31 20.88
CA MET A 1 6.46 14.71 19.55
C MET A 1 5.60 13.55 19.13
N ASP A 2 4.30 13.65 19.41
CA ASP A 2 3.35 12.64 18.96
C ASP A 2 3.27 12.76 17.45
N THR A 3 3.76 11.75 16.75
CA THR A 3 3.58 11.65 15.31
C THR A 3 2.16 11.17 15.09
N GLU A 4 1.22 12.08 14.83
CA GLU A 4 -0.10 11.71 14.32
C GLU A 4 0.08 11.00 12.98
N GLY A 5 -0.09 9.69 12.97
CA GLY A 5 0.11 8.83 11.81
C GLY A 5 -0.07 7.35 12.15
N PRO A 6 -0.11 6.46 11.15
CA PRO A 6 -0.23 5.03 11.36
C PRO A 6 0.92 4.50 12.25
N ASP A 7 0.60 3.67 13.24
CA ASP A 7 1.56 2.98 14.11
C ASP A 7 1.34 1.46 14.05
N PRO A 8 1.81 0.80 12.98
CA PRO A 8 1.60 -0.63 12.78
C PRO A 8 2.36 -1.47 13.82
N VAL A 9 1.83 -2.65 14.18
CA VAL A 9 2.40 -3.54 15.22
C VAL A 9 3.73 -4.22 14.83
N GLY A 10 4.41 -3.75 13.78
CA GLY A 10 5.62 -4.37 13.23
C GLY A 10 5.37 -5.70 12.52
N VAL A 11 4.12 -6.12 12.37
CA VAL A 11 3.72 -7.23 11.50
C VAL A 11 3.52 -6.72 10.07
N PRO A 12 3.90 -7.49 9.04
CA PRO A 12 3.62 -7.12 7.66
C PRO A 12 2.11 -6.90 7.46
N PRO A 13 1.71 -5.85 6.72
CA PRO A 13 0.31 -5.65 6.38
C PRO A 13 -0.19 -6.78 5.47
N LYS A 14 -1.49 -7.05 5.52
CA LYS A 14 -2.14 -7.87 4.50
C LYS A 14 -2.33 -7.01 3.26
N VAL A 15 -1.80 -7.46 2.13
CA VAL A 15 -1.90 -6.78 0.84
C VAL A 15 -2.55 -7.72 -0.16
N GLU A 16 -3.51 -7.20 -0.93
CA GLU A 16 -4.21 -7.95 -1.97
C GLU A 16 -4.14 -7.17 -3.29
N ILE A 17 -3.63 -7.80 -4.35
CA ILE A 17 -3.57 -7.21 -5.68
C ILE A 17 -4.95 -7.27 -6.31
N THR A 18 -5.54 -6.10 -6.59
CA THR A 18 -6.85 -5.98 -7.25
C THR A 18 -6.71 -5.92 -8.77
N ARG A 19 -5.61 -5.34 -9.26
CA ARG A 19 -5.27 -5.29 -10.69
C ARG A 19 -3.76 -5.17 -10.87
N MET A 20 -3.25 -5.74 -11.95
CA MET A 20 -1.85 -5.57 -12.35
C MET A 20 -1.77 -5.30 -13.85
N VAL A 21 -0.83 -4.44 -14.23
CA VAL A 21 -0.46 -4.15 -15.61
C VAL A 21 1.06 -4.20 -15.71
N GLU A 22 1.55 -4.87 -16.74
CA GLU A 22 2.97 -4.90 -17.08
C GLU A 22 3.16 -4.32 -18.48
N GLU A 23 4.03 -3.34 -18.61
CA GLU A 23 4.36 -2.70 -19.89
C GLU A 23 5.85 -2.34 -19.93
N ASN A 24 6.58 -2.92 -20.89
CA ASN A 24 8.03 -2.79 -21.01
C ASN A 24 8.75 -3.14 -19.68
N ASP A 25 9.58 -2.23 -19.17
CA ASP A 25 10.30 -2.36 -17.91
C ASP A 25 9.46 -1.93 -16.70
N VAL A 26 8.13 -1.76 -16.83
CA VAL A 26 7.28 -1.21 -15.76
C VAL A 26 6.19 -2.19 -15.35
N VAL A 27 6.10 -2.46 -14.05
CA VAL A 27 4.99 -3.20 -13.42
C VAL A 27 4.21 -2.23 -12.55
N MET A 28 2.90 -2.13 -12.76
CA MET A 28 1.99 -1.38 -11.91
C MET A 28 0.97 -2.34 -11.28
N ALA A 29 0.78 -2.25 -9.97
CA ALA A 29 -0.23 -2.99 -9.24
C ALA A 29 -1.15 -2.05 -8.45
N GLU A 30 -2.46 -2.18 -8.66
CA GLU A 30 -3.49 -1.66 -7.77
C GLU A 30 -3.73 -2.70 -6.67
N MET A 31 -3.84 -2.25 -5.42
CA MET A 31 -3.89 -3.12 -4.25
C MET A 31 -4.81 -2.56 -3.15
N THR A 32 -5.34 -3.44 -2.31
CA THR A 32 -5.89 -3.08 -0.99
C THR A 32 -4.88 -3.46 0.09
N LEU A 33 -4.88 -2.70 1.18
CA LEU A 33 -4.02 -2.91 2.33
C LEU A 33 -4.83 -2.92 3.64
N GLU A 34 -4.57 -3.89 4.50
CA GLU A 34 -5.02 -3.91 5.89
C GLU A 34 -3.80 -4.02 6.82
N ALA A 35 -3.66 -3.07 7.74
CA ALA A 35 -2.57 -3.03 8.72
C ALA A 35 -3.11 -2.96 10.15
N LEU A 36 -2.78 -3.96 10.96
CA LEU A 36 -3.05 -3.92 12.40
C LEU A 36 -2.21 -2.82 13.06
N GLN A 37 -2.87 -2.00 13.87
CA GLN A 37 -2.26 -0.91 14.63
C GLN A 37 -2.01 -1.33 16.08
N LYS A 38 -1.07 -0.67 16.78
CA LYS A 38 -0.72 -1.04 18.17
C LYS A 38 -1.88 -0.90 19.16
N ASP A 39 -2.84 -0.02 18.87
CA ASP A 39 -4.07 0.15 19.66
C ASP A 39 -5.13 -0.94 19.39
N GLY A 40 -4.83 -1.90 18.50
CA GLY A 40 -5.73 -2.98 18.10
C GLY A 40 -6.67 -2.63 16.96
N THR A 41 -6.68 -1.39 16.48
CA THR A 41 -7.46 -1.00 15.29
C THR A 41 -6.86 -1.54 14.00
N VAL A 42 -7.65 -1.55 12.93
CA VAL A 42 -7.18 -1.94 11.58
C VAL A 42 -7.25 -0.72 10.68
N MET A 43 -6.10 -0.25 10.22
CA MET A 43 -6.01 0.73 9.15
C MET A 43 -6.27 0.02 7.81
N ARG A 44 -7.11 0.62 6.98
CA ARG A 44 -7.34 0.18 5.60
C ARG A 44 -6.86 1.24 4.64
N ALA A 45 -6.34 0.83 3.49
CA ALA A 45 -5.92 1.74 2.43
C ALA A 45 -6.19 1.18 1.04
N ALA A 46 -6.46 2.09 0.09
CA ALA A 46 -6.23 1.83 -1.32
C ALA A 46 -4.77 2.14 -1.64
N MET A 47 -4.11 1.27 -2.39
CA MET A 47 -2.69 1.36 -2.68
C MET A 47 -2.42 1.14 -4.16
N GLY A 48 -1.41 1.83 -4.68
CA GLY A 48 -0.81 1.57 -5.98
C GLY A 48 0.70 1.50 -5.84
N GLU A 49 1.34 0.50 -6.43
CA GLU A 49 2.79 0.47 -6.57
C GLU A 49 3.21 0.41 -8.02
N VAL A 50 4.29 1.11 -8.34
CA VAL A 50 4.94 1.11 -9.64
C VAL A 50 6.39 0.70 -9.46
N PHE A 51 6.79 -0.37 -10.12
CA PHE A 51 8.16 -0.87 -10.16
C PHE A 51 8.75 -0.65 -11.55
N VAL A 52 9.99 -0.16 -11.60
CA VAL A 52 10.82 -0.27 -12.81
C VAL A 52 11.72 -1.48 -12.64
N VAL A 53 11.64 -2.45 -13.55
CA VAL A 53 12.36 -3.72 -13.52
C VAL A 53 13.27 -3.82 -14.74
N ARG A 54 14.58 -4.02 -14.52
CA ARG A 54 15.57 -4.27 -15.57
C ARG A 54 16.46 -5.42 -15.17
N ASP A 55 16.78 -6.30 -16.13
CA ASP A 55 17.58 -7.52 -15.89
C ASP A 55 17.03 -8.38 -14.72
N GLY A 56 15.70 -8.37 -14.54
CA GLY A 56 15.02 -9.08 -13.45
C GLY A 56 15.17 -8.44 -12.06
N LEU A 57 15.72 -7.22 -11.97
CA LEU A 57 15.93 -6.49 -10.72
C LEU A 57 15.04 -5.24 -10.64
N ILE A 58 14.52 -4.95 -9.45
CA ILE A 58 13.80 -3.70 -9.17
C ILE A 58 14.81 -2.56 -9.12
N CYS A 59 14.76 -1.65 -10.09
CA CYS A 59 15.61 -0.45 -10.15
C CYS A 59 14.95 0.77 -9.51
N GLU A 60 13.62 0.83 -9.47
CA GLU A 60 12.84 1.90 -8.86
C GLU A 60 11.55 1.35 -8.28
N ARG A 61 11.12 1.88 -7.12
CA ARG A 61 9.81 1.61 -6.52
C ARG A 61 9.15 2.91 -6.11
N ARG A 62 7.93 3.13 -6.58
CA ARG A 62 7.04 4.23 -6.17
C ARG A 62 5.80 3.64 -5.54
N ALA A 63 5.44 4.14 -4.37
CA ALA A 63 4.24 3.70 -3.66
C ALA A 63 3.30 4.88 -3.44
N TYR A 64 2.03 4.66 -3.75
CA TYR A 64 0.93 5.58 -3.55
C TYR A 64 -0.03 4.90 -2.60
N VAL A 65 -0.23 5.46 -1.41
CA VAL A 65 -1.10 4.89 -0.38
C VAL A 65 -2.12 5.95 0.01
N VAL A 66 -3.40 5.60 -0.06
CA VAL A 66 -4.51 6.44 0.35
C VAL A 66 -5.22 5.73 1.51
N PRO A 67 -5.00 6.16 2.76
CA PRO A 67 -5.75 5.66 3.90
C PRO A 67 -7.25 5.85 3.65
N LEU A 68 -8.02 4.79 3.88
CA LEU A 68 -9.47 4.86 3.86
C LEU A 68 -9.93 5.36 5.24
N THR A 69 -10.36 6.61 5.29
CA THR A 69 -11.17 7.12 6.41
C THR A 69 -12.62 6.63 6.24
N GLU A 70 -13.40 6.56 7.31
CA GLU A 70 -14.85 6.41 7.16
C GLU A 70 -15.37 7.47 6.19
N ASN A 71 -16.18 7.05 5.22
CA ASN A 71 -16.84 7.97 4.31
C ASN A 71 -17.90 8.75 5.09
N ASP A 72 -17.77 10.07 5.17
CA ASP A 72 -18.84 10.99 5.60
C ASP A 72 -20.03 11.06 4.60
N HIS A 73 -20.21 10.04 3.75
CA HIS A 73 -21.28 9.99 2.77
C HIS A 73 -22.33 8.94 3.17
N ARG A 74 -23.49 9.45 3.60
CA ARG A 74 -24.75 8.68 3.74
C ARG A 74 -25.23 8.16 2.39
#